data_AF-A0A935ZX13-F1
#
_entry.id   AF-A0A935ZX13-F1
#
_cell.length_a   1.000
_cell.length_b   1.000
_cell.length_c   1.000
_cell.angle_alpha   90.00
_cell.angle_beta   90.00
_cell.angle_gamma   90.00
#
_symmetry.space_group_name_H-M   'P 1'
#
loop_
_entity.id
_entity.type
_entity.pdbx_description
1 polymer ?
#
loop_
_entity_poly.entity_id
_entity_poly.type
_entity_poly.pdbx_seq_one_letter_code
_entity_poly.pdbx_strand_id
1 'polypeptide(L)'
;MALQLATALIETRGACKLPKLEAAMEKALVDLGWERTFEGKEAPTPAPEDGAVQFVLVANEEGAAGIQVDDERVVRDLARIVSERIDVAVMLLLTSGSLFGRRSVEVVCRKFEYAKGEGNELSVMAAHTRDVSDVEHNELRQADNALRSRINNANESLLRAEGTPGFKPKKVFRYKRNVQAPKFSSPRLARLMEQVENCETYEIDGKGEQPIVKLVLPGGAKSMSYLKAEEIAELEKALASRPELVRRRVP
;
A
#
# COMPACT_ATOMS: atom_id res chain seq x y z
N MET A 1 -2.93 -11.88 16.25
CA MET A 1 -2.99 -10.93 15.12
C MET A 1 -1.79 -11.22 14.24
N ALA A 2 -1.98 -11.49 12.95
CA ALA A 2 -0.84 -11.67 12.04
C ALA A 2 -0.17 -10.29 11.89
N LEU A 3 1.14 -10.23 12.17
CA LEU A 3 1.93 -9.04 11.91
C LEU A 3 2.21 -9.01 10.41
N GLN A 4 1.46 -8.18 9.67
CA GLN A 4 1.71 -7.91 8.26
C GLN A 4 2.53 -6.64 8.16
N LEU A 5 3.75 -6.79 7.68
CA LEU A 5 4.63 -5.67 7.38
C LEU A 5 4.84 -5.68 5.88
N ALA A 6 4.60 -4.54 5.26
CA ALA A 6 4.76 -4.36 3.84
C ALA A 6 5.68 -3.17 3.57
N THR A 7 6.49 -3.32 2.54
CA THR A 7 7.30 -2.25 1.98
C THR A 7 7.04 -2.27 0.49
N ALA A 8 6.90 -1.09 -0.09
CA ALA A 8 6.61 -0.97 -1.49
C ALA A 8 7.58 0.00 -2.18
N LEU A 9 7.92 -0.29 -3.43
CA LEU A 9 8.75 0.55 -4.29
C LEU A 9 8.01 0.82 -5.59
N ILE A 10 7.78 2.10 -5.88
CA ILE A 10 7.37 2.58 -7.20
C ILE A 10 8.64 3.04 -7.90
N GLU A 11 9.03 2.41 -9.01
CA GLU A 11 10.21 2.81 -9.78
C GLU A 11 9.83 3.15 -11.23
N THR A 12 10.64 4.02 -11.83
CA THR A 12 10.44 4.49 -13.22
C THR A 12 11.39 3.79 -14.19
N ARG A 13 12.23 2.85 -13.72
CA ARG A 13 13.24 2.11 -14.49
C ARG A 13 14.10 3.01 -15.40
N GLY A 14 14.42 4.21 -14.93
CA GLY A 14 15.24 5.19 -15.67
C GLY A 14 14.47 6.09 -16.65
N ALA A 15 13.18 5.85 -16.88
CA ALA A 15 12.36 6.63 -17.81
C ALA A 15 11.99 8.04 -17.29
N CYS A 16 12.18 8.29 -16.00
CA CYS A 16 11.87 9.57 -15.37
C CYS A 16 12.93 9.95 -14.33
N LYS A 17 13.30 11.23 -14.30
CA LYS A 17 14.27 11.76 -13.34
C LYS A 17 13.58 12.18 -12.04
N LEU A 18 14.36 12.19 -10.95
CA LEU A 18 13.88 12.44 -9.59
C LEU A 18 13.00 13.70 -9.45
N PRO A 19 13.33 14.88 -10.03
CA PRO A 19 12.50 16.07 -9.84
C PRO A 19 11.10 15.95 -10.45
N LYS A 20 10.96 15.25 -11.58
CA LYS A 20 9.66 15.01 -12.22
C LYS A 20 8.85 13.99 -11.43
N LEU A 21 9.51 12.96 -10.89
CA LEU A 21 8.87 11.95 -10.03
C LEU A 21 8.40 12.56 -8.70
N GLU A 22 9.22 13.41 -8.08
CA GLU A 22 8.88 14.17 -6.87
C GLU A 22 7.64 15.02 -7.09
N ALA A 23 7.63 15.88 -8.11
CA ALA A 23 6.48 16.74 -8.40
C ALA A 23 5.20 15.94 -8.68
N ALA A 24 5.32 14.80 -9.38
CA ALA A 24 4.18 13.92 -9.64
C ALA A 24 3.65 13.27 -8.35
N MET A 25 4.53 12.81 -7.46
CA MET A 25 4.18 12.25 -6.15
C MET A 25 3.49 13.29 -5.27
N GLU A 26 4.09 14.46 -5.09
CA GLU A 26 3.52 15.53 -4.25
C GLU A 26 2.12 15.92 -4.75
N LYS A 27 1.98 16.12 -6.07
CA LYS A 27 0.69 16.49 -6.65
C LYS A 27 -0.34 15.35 -6.53
N ALA A 28 0.07 14.09 -6.67
CA ALA A 28 -0.81 12.95 -6.44
C ALA A 28 -1.31 12.90 -4.99
N LEU A 29 -0.43 13.10 -4.01
CA LEU A 29 -0.79 13.08 -2.60
C LEU A 29 -1.74 14.24 -2.23
N VAL A 30 -1.48 15.44 -2.74
CA VAL A 30 -2.38 16.61 -2.54
C VAL A 30 -3.77 16.34 -3.13
N ASP A 31 -3.84 15.81 -4.35
CA ASP A 31 -5.12 15.52 -5.00
C ASP A 31 -5.89 14.38 -4.30
N LEU A 32 -5.19 13.56 -3.51
CA LEU A 32 -5.77 12.54 -2.64
C LEU A 32 -6.08 13.04 -1.21
N GLY A 33 -5.95 14.34 -0.94
CA GLY A 33 -6.28 14.93 0.37
C GLY A 33 -5.24 14.66 1.47
N TRP A 34 -3.98 14.41 1.09
CA TRP A 34 -2.89 14.27 2.04
C TRP A 34 -2.20 15.61 2.29
N GLU A 35 -1.81 15.82 3.54
CA GLU A 35 -1.08 16.99 4.00
C GLU A 35 0.33 16.60 4.42
N ARG A 36 1.32 17.33 3.92
CA ARG A 36 2.71 17.13 4.30
C ARG A 36 2.94 17.59 5.73
N THR A 37 3.37 16.68 6.60
CA THR A 37 3.75 16.98 7.99
C THR A 37 5.26 17.11 8.16
N PHE A 38 6.06 16.57 7.22
CA PHE A 38 7.52 16.63 7.29
C PHE A 38 8.19 16.55 5.91
N GLU A 39 9.36 17.18 5.81
CA GLU A 39 10.32 17.07 4.69
C GLU A 39 11.75 17.15 5.22
N GLY A 40 12.63 16.25 4.77
CA GLY A 40 14.05 16.27 5.14
C GLY A 40 14.89 15.23 4.41
N LYS A 41 16.18 15.14 4.76
CA LYS A 41 17.09 14.11 4.21
C LYS A 41 16.99 12.78 4.94
N GLU A 42 16.61 12.82 6.21
CA GLU A 42 16.50 11.66 7.09
C GLU A 42 15.18 11.71 7.85
N ALA A 43 14.67 10.53 8.22
CA ALA A 43 13.46 10.41 9.02
C ALA A 43 13.71 10.93 10.45
N PRO A 44 12.86 11.80 11.00
CA PRO A 44 12.95 12.24 12.39
C PRO A 44 12.91 11.03 13.34
N THR A 45 13.79 11.07 14.34
CA THR A 45 13.84 10.13 15.45
C THR A 45 13.55 10.88 16.75
N PRO A 46 12.54 10.49 17.55
CA PRO A 46 11.67 9.32 17.38
C PRO A 46 10.68 9.45 16.21
N ALA A 47 10.15 8.32 15.76
CA ALA A 47 9.02 8.30 14.83
C ALA A 47 7.82 9.02 15.48
N PRO A 48 7.18 9.98 14.80
CA PRO A 48 6.08 10.75 15.34
C PRO A 48 4.86 9.84 15.51
N GLU A 49 4.14 10.04 16.61
CA GLU A 49 2.93 9.29 16.97
C GLU A 49 1.69 9.72 16.16
N ASP A 50 1.87 10.46 15.07
CA ASP A 50 0.82 11.23 14.40
C ASP A 50 0.06 10.43 13.32
N GLY A 51 0.41 9.16 13.11
CA GLY A 51 -0.18 8.30 12.08
C GLY A 51 0.18 8.72 10.65
N ALA A 52 1.24 9.52 10.48
CA ALA A 52 1.73 9.90 9.16
C ALA A 52 2.41 8.72 8.45
N VAL A 53 2.20 8.62 7.14
CA VAL A 53 2.87 7.65 6.27
C VAL A 53 4.15 8.28 5.73
N GLN A 54 5.22 7.50 5.75
CA GLN A 54 6.53 7.89 5.25
C GLN A 54 6.68 7.53 3.76
N PHE A 55 7.23 8.49 3.01
CA PHE A 55 7.56 8.34 1.59
C PHE A 55 9.02 8.73 1.42
N VAL A 56 9.82 7.84 0.83
CA VAL A 56 11.25 8.06 0.60
C VAL A 56 11.51 8.11 -0.89
N LEU A 57 11.97 9.26 -1.38
CA LEU A 57 12.49 9.37 -2.74
C LEU A 57 13.87 8.70 -2.79
N VAL A 58 14.02 7.77 -3.72
CA VAL A 58 15.26 7.03 -3.96
C VAL A 58 15.76 7.28 -5.37
N ALA A 59 17.08 7.33 -5.53
CA ALA A 59 17.71 7.37 -6.85
C ALA A 59 19.03 6.60 -6.86
N ASN A 60 19.36 6.01 -8.00
CA ASN A 60 20.65 5.34 -8.23
C ASN A 60 21.58 6.22 -9.09
N GLU A 61 22.82 5.76 -9.28
CA GLU A 61 23.86 6.50 -10.02
C GLU A 61 23.61 6.53 -11.54
N GLU A 62 22.83 5.57 -12.06
CA GLU A 62 22.39 5.50 -13.45
C GLU A 62 21.21 6.47 -13.74
N GLY A 63 20.71 7.13 -12.70
CA GLY A 63 19.64 8.12 -12.78
C GLY A 63 18.25 7.52 -12.90
N ALA A 64 18.06 6.27 -12.49
CA ALA A 64 16.76 5.73 -12.15
C ALA A 64 16.26 6.37 -10.85
N ALA A 65 14.95 6.61 -10.79
CA ALA A 65 14.28 7.20 -9.64
C ALA A 65 13.09 6.34 -9.20
N GLY A 66 12.83 6.34 -7.90
CA GLY A 66 11.71 5.63 -7.29
C GLY A 66 11.20 6.29 -6.01
N ILE A 67 10.09 5.75 -5.51
CA ILE A 67 9.40 6.14 -4.28
C ILE A 67 9.24 4.88 -3.44
N GLN A 68 9.86 4.83 -2.27
CA GLN A 68 9.63 3.78 -1.29
C GLN A 68 8.56 4.23 -0.29
N VAL A 69 7.61 3.34 0.02
CA VAL A 69 6.46 3.61 0.88
C VAL A 69 6.29 2.48 1.88
N ASP A 70 6.07 2.83 3.14
CA ASP A 70 5.94 1.87 4.25
C ASP A 70 4.46 1.49 4.56
N ASP A 71 3.52 1.87 3.69
CA ASP A 71 2.10 1.50 3.78
C ASP A 71 1.56 1.04 2.41
N GLU A 72 1.16 -0.23 2.33
CA GLU A 72 0.65 -0.85 1.11
C GLU A 72 -0.71 -0.32 0.63
N ARG A 73 -1.51 0.26 1.54
CA ARG A 73 -2.88 0.71 1.23
C ARG A 73 -2.90 1.90 0.29
N VAL A 74 -1.82 2.68 0.28
CA VAL A 74 -1.68 3.92 -0.49
C VAL A 74 -0.92 3.69 -1.79
N VAL A 75 -0.02 2.70 -1.82
CA VAL A 75 0.99 2.61 -2.87
C VAL A 75 0.42 2.28 -4.24
N ARG A 76 -0.66 1.48 -4.33
CA ARG A 76 -1.29 1.14 -5.61
C ARG A 76 -1.95 2.35 -6.26
N ASP A 77 -2.71 3.13 -5.48
CA ASP A 77 -3.36 4.34 -5.99
C ASP A 77 -2.31 5.42 -6.31
N LEU A 78 -1.26 5.52 -5.51
CA LEU A 78 -0.13 6.40 -5.81
C LEU A 78 0.56 5.99 -7.12
N ALA A 79 0.89 4.71 -7.32
CA ALA A 79 1.51 4.21 -8.55
C ALA A 79 0.63 4.50 -9.77
N ARG A 80 -0.68 4.26 -9.65
CA ARG A 80 -1.67 4.58 -10.68
C ARG A 80 -1.61 6.05 -11.08
N ILE A 81 -1.79 6.96 -10.13
CA ILE A 81 -1.84 8.42 -10.39
C ILE A 81 -0.49 8.95 -10.86
N VAL A 82 0.62 8.46 -10.29
CA VAL A 82 1.96 8.84 -10.72
C VAL A 82 2.16 8.46 -12.18
N SER A 83 1.78 7.25 -12.60
CA SER A 83 1.88 6.80 -14.00
C SER A 83 1.12 7.70 -14.98
N GLU A 84 -0.08 8.15 -14.60
CA GLU A 84 -0.89 9.10 -15.39
C GLU A 84 -0.17 10.44 -15.56
N ARG A 85 0.50 10.92 -14.51
CA ARG A 85 1.14 12.25 -14.50
C ARG A 85 2.46 12.31 -15.23
N ILE A 86 3.27 11.26 -15.12
CA ILE A 86 4.61 11.27 -15.72
C ILE A 86 4.59 10.76 -17.18
N ASP A 87 3.47 10.19 -17.63
CA ASP A 87 3.26 9.61 -18.95
C ASP A 87 4.33 8.57 -19.33
N VAL A 88 4.78 7.82 -18.31
CA VAL A 88 5.64 6.65 -18.47
C VAL A 88 5.13 5.52 -17.59
N ALA A 89 5.41 4.28 -17.99
CA ALA A 89 5.11 3.13 -17.17
C ALA A 89 5.92 3.18 -15.86
N VAL A 90 5.29 2.83 -14.75
CA VAL A 90 5.95 2.63 -13.47
C VAL A 90 5.81 1.19 -13.04
N MET A 91 6.87 0.66 -12.45
CA MET A 91 6.85 -0.66 -11.82
C MET A 91 6.56 -0.46 -10.33
N LEU A 92 5.54 -1.13 -9.82
CA LEU A 92 5.29 -1.26 -8.40
C LEU A 92 5.72 -2.64 -7.94
N LEU A 93 6.63 -2.67 -6.97
CA LEU A 93 7.00 -3.86 -6.21
C LEU A 93 6.35 -3.75 -4.83
N LEU A 94 5.59 -4.75 -4.43
CA LEU A 94 4.92 -4.80 -3.14
C LEU A 94 5.36 -6.07 -2.41
N THR A 95 6.17 -5.92 -1.36
CA THR A 95 6.53 -7.03 -0.49
C THR A 95 5.56 -7.12 0.67
N SER A 96 5.07 -8.31 0.98
CA SER A 96 4.25 -8.58 2.17
C SER A 96 4.87 -9.75 2.93
N GLY A 97 5.23 -9.52 4.19
CA GLY A 97 5.72 -10.56 5.08
C GLY A 97 4.63 -11.02 6.05
N SER A 98 4.54 -12.33 6.25
CA SER A 98 3.63 -12.94 7.22
C SER A 98 4.32 -14.07 8.00
N LEU A 99 3.80 -14.35 9.20
CA LEU A 99 4.15 -15.54 9.95
C LEU A 99 3.15 -16.64 9.60
N PHE A 100 3.55 -17.56 8.73
CA PHE A 100 2.70 -18.66 8.28
C PHE A 100 2.85 -19.87 9.24
N GLY A 101 1.72 -20.32 9.79
CA GLY A 101 1.60 -21.60 10.50
C GLY A 101 2.60 -21.84 11.65
N ARG A 102 2.67 -20.98 12.67
CA ARG A 102 3.51 -21.13 13.90
C ARG A 102 5.01 -21.40 13.70
N ARG A 103 5.54 -21.53 12.47
CA ARG A 103 6.88 -22.11 12.22
C ARG A 103 7.60 -21.56 10.98
N SER A 104 7.03 -20.63 10.24
CA SER A 104 7.71 -20.07 9.07
C SER A 104 7.45 -18.57 8.92
N VAL A 105 8.46 -17.84 8.47
CA VAL A 105 8.29 -16.48 7.94
C VAL A 105 8.26 -16.59 6.43
N GLU A 106 7.16 -16.16 5.83
CA GLU A 106 7.00 -16.07 4.39
C GLU A 106 6.98 -14.60 3.99
N VAL A 107 7.83 -14.23 3.03
CA VAL A 107 7.81 -12.91 2.41
C VAL A 107 7.57 -13.09 0.92
N VAL A 108 6.53 -12.43 0.42
CA VAL A 108 6.13 -12.49 -0.99
C VAL A 108 6.32 -11.11 -1.60
N CYS A 109 6.89 -11.03 -2.81
CA CYS A 109 6.93 -9.82 -3.62
C CYS A 109 6.00 -9.98 -4.82
N ARG A 110 4.97 -9.13 -4.88
CA ARG A 110 4.08 -9.00 -6.04
C ARG A 110 4.55 -7.83 -6.90
N LYS A 111 4.49 -7.99 -8.22
CA LYS A 111 4.92 -6.97 -9.18
C LYS A 111 3.74 -6.49 -10.01
N PHE A 112 3.66 -5.19 -10.21
CA PHE A 112 2.63 -4.56 -11.02
C PHE A 112 3.26 -3.57 -11.97
N GLU A 113 2.81 -3.57 -13.22
CA GLU A 113 3.10 -2.51 -14.17
C GLU A 113 1.90 -1.58 -14.25
N TYR A 114 2.11 -0.29 -14.00
CA TYR A 114 1.11 0.74 -14.20
C TYR A 114 1.48 1.63 -15.38
N ALA A 115 0.61 1.71 -16.37
CA ALA A 115 0.76 2.58 -17.53
C ALA A 115 -0.54 3.35 -17.76
N LYS A 116 -0.47 4.69 -17.80
CA LYS A 116 -1.62 5.59 -18.00
C LYS A 116 -2.81 5.29 -17.06
N GLY A 117 -2.51 4.90 -15.82
CA GLY A 117 -3.53 4.59 -14.81
C GLY A 117 -4.08 3.16 -14.85
N GLU A 118 -3.66 2.35 -15.83
CA GLU A 118 -4.03 0.93 -15.91
C GLU A 118 -2.94 0.07 -15.27
N GLY A 119 -3.33 -0.75 -14.30
CA GLY A 119 -2.41 -1.61 -13.55
C GLY A 119 -2.59 -3.06 -13.92
N ASN A 120 -1.51 -3.74 -14.30
CA ASN A 120 -1.47 -5.17 -14.58
C ASN A 120 -0.51 -5.86 -13.60
N GLU A 121 -1.00 -6.90 -12.92
CA GLU A 121 -0.11 -7.76 -12.13
C GLU A 121 0.70 -8.67 -13.05
N LEU A 122 2.01 -8.71 -12.81
CA LEU A 122 2.93 -9.54 -13.58
C LEU A 122 3.05 -10.92 -12.93
N SER A 123 3.21 -11.95 -13.75
CA SER A 123 3.25 -13.36 -13.32
C SER A 123 4.44 -13.72 -12.43
N VAL A 124 5.38 -12.79 -12.19
CA VAL A 124 6.58 -13.03 -11.39
C VAL A 124 6.27 -12.69 -9.93
N MET A 125 5.91 -13.71 -9.15
CA MET A 125 5.95 -13.67 -7.69
C MET A 125 7.29 -14.23 -7.21
N ALA A 126 8.06 -13.42 -6.48
CA ALA A 126 9.19 -13.93 -5.72
C ALA A 126 8.71 -14.23 -4.29
N ALA A 127 8.94 -15.45 -3.81
CA ALA A 127 8.60 -15.84 -2.44
C ALA A 127 9.85 -16.34 -1.73
N HIS A 128 10.06 -15.86 -0.52
CA HIS A 128 11.09 -16.35 0.38
C HIS A 128 10.44 -16.90 1.64
N THR A 129 10.56 -18.21 1.83
CA THR A 129 10.06 -18.90 3.02
C THR A 129 11.24 -19.42 3.83
N ARG A 130 11.27 -19.07 5.12
CA ARG A 130 12.28 -19.57 6.05
C ARG A 130 11.60 -20.21 7.25
N ASP A 131 11.98 -21.46 7.52
CA ASP A 131 11.57 -22.17 8.72
C ASP A 131 12.19 -21.53 9.97
N VAL A 132 11.42 -21.52 11.05
CA VAL A 132 11.77 -20.98 12.36
C VAL A 132 11.63 -22.11 13.38
N SER A 133 12.65 -22.30 14.20
CA SER A 133 12.61 -23.30 15.27
C SER A 133 11.57 -22.94 16.34
N ASP A 134 11.11 -23.92 17.12
CA ASP A 134 10.12 -23.69 18.18
C ASP A 134 10.65 -22.73 19.28
N VAL A 135 11.97 -22.70 19.51
CA VAL A 135 12.64 -21.78 20.45
C VAL A 135 12.63 -20.36 19.89
N GLU A 136 13.12 -20.16 18.66
CA GLU A 136 13.10 -18.85 18.00
C GLU A 136 11.67 -18.30 17.85
N HIS A 137 10.69 -19.16 17.56
CA HIS A 137 9.29 -18.74 17.44
C HIS A 137 8.75 -18.22 18.78
N ASN A 138 9.06 -18.89 19.90
CA ASN A 138 8.64 -18.44 21.22
C ASN A 138 9.34 -17.14 21.64
N GLU A 139 10.62 -16.97 21.30
CA GLU A 139 11.37 -15.73 21.53
C GLU A 139 10.80 -14.57 20.69
N LEU A 140 10.53 -14.80 19.40
CA LEU A 140 9.95 -13.81 18.50
C LEU A 140 8.53 -13.40 18.91
N ARG A 141 7.76 -14.33 19.49
CA ARG A 141 6.42 -14.03 20.05
C ARG A 141 6.51 -13.18 21.32
N GLN A 142 7.57 -13.30 22.10
CA GLN A 142 7.78 -12.51 23.32
C GLN A 142 8.46 -11.16 23.01
N ALA A 143 9.13 -11.05 21.87
CA ALA A 143 9.83 -9.86 21.42
C ALA A 143 9.26 -9.33 20.09
N ASP A 144 8.07 -8.73 20.12
CA ASP A 144 7.38 -8.15 18.95
C ASP A 144 8.28 -7.28 18.07
N ASN A 145 9.19 -6.51 18.67
CA ASN A 145 10.14 -5.66 17.94
C ASN A 145 11.18 -6.46 17.15
N ALA A 146 11.63 -7.62 17.66
CA ALA A 146 12.58 -8.49 16.98
C ALA A 146 11.92 -9.17 15.77
N LEU A 147 10.67 -9.62 15.91
CA LEU A 147 9.89 -10.17 14.80
C LEU A 147 9.63 -9.13 13.71
N ARG A 148 9.24 -7.91 14.10
CA ARG A 148 9.08 -6.79 13.17
C ARG A 148 10.35 -6.50 12.40
N SER A 149 11.48 -6.41 13.09
CA SER A 149 12.80 -6.18 12.48
C SER A 149 13.15 -7.27 11.47
N ARG A 150 12.94 -8.55 11.80
CA ARG A 150 13.26 -9.68 10.92
C ARG A 150 12.41 -9.67 9.64
N ILE A 151 11.11 -9.41 9.76
CA ILE A 151 10.22 -9.32 8.60
C ILE A 151 10.59 -8.11 7.74
N ASN A 152 10.86 -6.95 8.34
CA ASN A 152 11.28 -5.75 7.60
C ASN A 152 12.60 -5.98 6.84
N ASN A 153 13.59 -6.63 7.46
CA ASN A 153 14.85 -6.96 6.80
C ASN A 153 14.64 -7.89 5.60
N ALA A 154 13.74 -8.87 5.72
CA ALA A 154 13.41 -9.78 4.63
C ALA A 154 12.64 -9.08 3.49
N ASN A 155 11.68 -8.20 3.83
CA ASN A 155 10.99 -7.32 2.88
C ASN A 155 11.99 -6.45 2.11
N GLU A 156 12.86 -5.72 2.81
CA GLU A 156 13.87 -4.87 2.19
C GLU A 156 14.82 -5.67 1.29
N SER A 157 15.27 -6.84 1.74
CA SER A 157 16.16 -7.69 0.94
C SER A 157 15.48 -8.14 -0.35
N LEU A 158 14.22 -8.57 -0.27
CA LEU A 158 13.48 -9.02 -1.44
C LEU A 158 13.17 -7.87 -2.39
N LEU A 159 12.81 -6.70 -1.84
CA LEU A 159 12.59 -5.48 -2.60
C LEU A 159 13.83 -5.04 -3.38
N ARG A 160 15.02 -5.12 -2.75
CA ARG A 160 16.31 -4.83 -3.39
C ARG A 160 16.71 -5.87 -4.43
N ALA A 161 16.36 -7.14 -4.24
CA ALA A 161 16.64 -8.20 -5.21
C ALA A 161 15.77 -8.08 -6.47
N GLU A 162 14.51 -7.69 -6.30
CA GLU A 162 13.54 -7.61 -7.38
C GLU A 162 13.49 -6.26 -8.11
N GLY A 163 13.95 -5.18 -7.45
CA GLY A 163 13.95 -3.81 -7.99
C GLY A 163 15.26 -3.39 -8.63
N THR A 164 15.26 -2.18 -9.20
CA THR A 164 16.46 -1.61 -9.82
C THR A 164 17.58 -1.48 -8.79
N PRO A 165 18.80 -2.00 -9.06
CA PRO A 165 19.89 -1.97 -8.10
C PRO A 165 20.42 -0.55 -7.85
N GLY A 166 21.05 -0.39 -6.68
CA GLY A 166 21.80 0.83 -6.34
C GLY A 166 20.96 2.03 -5.89
N PHE A 167 19.66 1.85 -5.64
CA PHE A 167 18.83 2.90 -5.06
C PHE A 167 19.37 3.37 -3.70
N LYS A 168 19.56 4.68 -3.55
CA LYS A 168 19.94 5.34 -2.31
C LYS A 168 18.88 6.38 -1.94
N PRO A 169 18.50 6.52 -0.65
CA PRO A 169 17.62 7.59 -0.20
C PRO A 169 18.15 8.97 -0.57
N LYS A 170 17.26 9.85 -1.04
CA LYS A 170 17.57 11.23 -1.41
C LYS A 170 16.78 12.23 -0.57
N LYS A 171 15.50 11.92 -0.32
CA LYS A 171 14.59 12.81 0.39
C LYS A 171 13.50 12.01 1.07
N VAL A 172 13.15 12.40 2.28
CA VAL A 172 12.11 11.78 3.11
C VAL A 172 10.98 12.78 3.29
N PHE A 173 9.77 12.32 3.07
CA PHE A 173 8.55 13.06 3.35
C PHE A 173 7.68 12.27 4.30
N ARG A 174 6.89 12.98 5.09
CA ARG A 174 5.75 12.37 5.79
C ARG A 174 4.48 13.10 5.43
N TYR A 175 3.44 12.33 5.19
CA TYR A 175 2.13 12.84 4.87
C TYR A 175 1.10 12.22 5.80
N LYS A 176 0.15 13.05 6.24
CA LYS A 176 -1.01 12.62 7.00
C LYS A 176 -2.26 12.89 6.18
N ARG A 177 -3.23 11.99 6.24
CA ARG A 177 -4.54 12.25 5.62
C ARG A 177 -5.28 13.32 6.41
N ASN A 178 -5.76 14.35 5.73
CA ASN A 178 -6.68 15.32 6.33
C ASN A 178 -8.14 14.91 6.11
N VAL A 179 -8.47 13.67 6.44
CA VAL A 179 -9.84 13.14 6.38
C VAL A 179 -10.17 12.49 7.70
N GLN A 180 -11.19 12.99 8.38
CA GLN A 180 -11.67 12.38 9.61
C GLN A 180 -12.19 10.97 9.32
N ALA A 181 -11.75 9.99 10.11
CA ALA A 181 -12.22 8.62 9.96
C ALA A 181 -13.77 8.60 10.03
N PRO A 182 -14.45 8.04 9.03
CA PRO A 182 -15.91 8.01 9.01
C PRO A 182 -16.43 7.24 10.23
N LYS A 183 -17.40 7.83 10.94
CA LYS A 183 -18.12 7.17 12.01
C LYS A 183 -19.32 6.46 11.40
N PHE A 184 -19.27 5.14 11.40
CA PHE A 184 -20.36 4.30 10.91
C PHE A 184 -21.34 3.97 12.04
N SER A 185 -22.62 3.84 11.70
CA SER A 185 -23.67 3.43 12.63
C SER A 185 -23.52 1.98 13.10
N SER A 186 -22.81 1.13 12.34
CA SER A 186 -22.62 -0.28 12.67
C SER A 186 -21.15 -0.74 12.62
N PRO A 187 -20.71 -1.63 13.54
CA PRO A 187 -19.36 -2.21 13.48
C PRO A 187 -19.10 -3.03 12.21
N ARG A 188 -20.15 -3.60 11.62
CA ARG A 188 -20.06 -4.35 10.38
C ARG A 188 -19.69 -3.44 9.21
N LEU A 189 -20.28 -2.25 9.13
CA LEU A 189 -19.99 -1.26 8.09
C LEU A 189 -18.57 -0.71 8.23
N ALA A 190 -18.09 -0.51 9.46
CA ALA A 190 -16.69 -0.18 9.72
C ALA A 190 -15.72 -1.25 9.20
N ARG A 191 -15.99 -2.54 9.43
CA ARG A 191 -15.20 -3.64 8.88
C ARG A 191 -15.27 -3.70 7.35
N LEU A 192 -16.44 -3.45 6.77
CA LEU A 192 -16.58 -3.39 5.31
C LEU A 192 -15.74 -2.25 4.72
N MET A 193 -15.74 -1.09 5.36
CA MET A 193 -14.91 0.03 4.94
C MET A 193 -13.42 -0.32 4.98
N GLU A 194 -12.95 -0.98 6.03
CA GLU A 194 -11.58 -1.49 6.12
C GLU A 194 -11.27 -2.48 4.99
N GLN A 195 -12.22 -3.34 4.61
CA GLN A 195 -12.05 -4.22 3.45
C GLN A 195 -12.01 -3.44 2.13
N VAL A 196 -12.82 -2.40 1.97
CA VAL A 196 -12.80 -1.52 0.78
C VAL A 196 -11.47 -0.77 0.68
N GLU A 197 -10.92 -0.30 1.81
CA GLU A 197 -9.60 0.33 1.87
C GLU A 197 -8.46 -0.61 1.41
N ASN A 198 -8.64 -1.92 1.59
CA ASN A 198 -7.66 -2.95 1.26
C ASN A 198 -7.95 -3.70 -0.05
N CYS A 199 -9.11 -3.48 -0.68
CA CYS A 199 -9.51 -4.21 -1.89
C CYS A 199 -8.76 -3.71 -3.14
N GLU A 200 -8.65 -4.60 -4.12
CA GLU A 200 -8.13 -4.30 -5.45
C GLU A 200 -9.18 -3.55 -6.28
N THR A 201 -10.42 -4.04 -6.26
CA THR A 201 -11.58 -3.43 -6.88
C THR A 201 -12.84 -3.75 -6.08
N TYR A 202 -13.87 -2.91 -6.21
CA TYR A 202 -15.19 -3.21 -5.67
C TYR A 202 -16.32 -2.79 -6.59
N GLU A 203 -17.48 -3.39 -6.38
CA GLU A 203 -18.74 -3.10 -7.05
C GLU A 203 -19.81 -2.87 -5.98
N ILE A 204 -20.66 -1.87 -6.18
CA ILE A 204 -21.85 -1.65 -5.36
C ILE A 204 -23.06 -1.86 -6.27
N ASP A 205 -23.72 -3.01 -6.11
CA ASP A 205 -24.91 -3.38 -6.85
C ASP A 205 -26.15 -2.97 -6.04
N GLY A 206 -26.76 -1.85 -6.45
CA GLY A 206 -27.98 -1.31 -5.85
C GLY A 206 -29.27 -1.71 -6.54
N LYS A 207 -29.25 -2.64 -7.52
CA LYS A 207 -30.42 -2.94 -8.39
C LYS A 207 -31.39 -3.97 -7.80
N GLY A 208 -31.07 -4.59 -6.66
CA GLY A 208 -31.92 -5.58 -5.98
C GLY A 208 -32.65 -5.05 -4.74
N GLU A 209 -33.55 -5.86 -4.17
CA GLU A 209 -34.25 -5.57 -2.90
C GLU A 209 -33.29 -5.39 -1.72
N GLN A 210 -32.12 -6.03 -1.79
CA GLN A 210 -31.05 -5.88 -0.83
C GLN A 210 -29.77 -5.49 -1.58
N PRO A 211 -29.26 -4.26 -1.40
CA PRO A 211 -28.02 -3.83 -2.01
C PRO A 211 -26.81 -4.70 -1.60
N ILE A 212 -25.90 -4.92 -2.54
CA ILE A 212 -24.74 -5.80 -2.38
C ILE A 212 -23.45 -5.04 -2.68
N VAL A 213 -22.46 -5.19 -1.80
CA VAL A 213 -21.08 -4.75 -2.06
C VAL A 213 -20.24 -5.98 -2.33
N LYS A 214 -19.66 -6.05 -3.53
CA LYS A 214 -18.75 -7.12 -3.96
C LYS A 214 -17.33 -6.57 -3.98
N LEU A 215 -16.40 -7.29 -3.38
CA LEU A 215 -14.99 -6.89 -3.27
C LEU A 215 -14.09 -7.96 -3.89
N VAL A 216 -13.03 -7.52 -4.57
CA VAL A 216 -11.88 -8.35 -4.92
C VAL A 216 -10.76 -7.97 -3.96
N LEU A 217 -10.41 -8.89 -3.06
CA LEU A 217 -9.35 -8.73 -2.08
C LEU A 217 -7.97 -9.06 -2.69
N PRO A 218 -6.86 -8.63 -2.05
CA PRO A 218 -5.53 -8.96 -2.50
C PRO A 218 -5.34 -10.46 -2.73
N GLY A 219 -4.86 -10.83 -3.92
CA GLY A 219 -4.69 -12.25 -4.31
C GLY A 219 -5.93 -12.86 -4.97
N GLY A 220 -6.90 -12.03 -5.37
CA GLY A 220 -8.06 -12.46 -6.16
C GLY A 220 -9.22 -13.08 -5.37
N ALA A 221 -9.10 -13.16 -4.05
CA ALA A 221 -10.19 -13.65 -3.20
C ALA A 221 -11.40 -12.72 -3.30
N LYS A 222 -12.61 -13.28 -3.40
CA LYS A 222 -13.85 -12.49 -3.54
C LYS A 222 -14.59 -12.44 -2.20
N SER A 223 -15.06 -11.26 -1.82
CA SER A 223 -15.91 -11.03 -0.65
C SER A 223 -17.22 -10.38 -1.10
N MET A 224 -18.31 -10.69 -0.39
CA MET A 224 -19.64 -10.14 -0.67
C MET A 224 -20.31 -9.76 0.63
N SER A 225 -20.88 -8.55 0.68
CA SER A 225 -21.58 -8.01 1.84
C SER A 225 -22.94 -7.45 1.45
N TYR A 226 -23.99 -7.92 2.12
CA TYR A 226 -25.35 -7.46 1.92
C TYR A 226 -25.67 -6.32 2.89
N LEU A 227 -26.10 -5.17 2.39
CA LEU A 227 -26.35 -3.96 3.18
C LEU A 227 -27.82 -3.56 3.11
N LYS A 228 -28.27 -2.80 4.11
CA LYS A 228 -29.51 -2.03 4.04
C LYS A 228 -29.29 -0.77 3.20
N ALA A 229 -30.37 -0.18 2.67
CA ALA A 229 -30.30 1.06 1.90
C ALA A 229 -29.65 2.23 2.69
N GLU A 230 -29.93 2.33 4.00
CA GLU A 230 -29.34 3.34 4.89
C GLU A 230 -27.82 3.15 5.05
N GLU A 231 -27.35 1.90 5.15
CA GLU A 231 -25.93 1.57 5.27
C GLU A 231 -25.17 1.87 3.96
N ILE A 232 -25.81 1.69 2.80
CA ILE A 232 -25.26 2.08 1.51
C ILE A 232 -25.09 3.60 1.45
N ALA A 233 -26.08 4.37 1.89
CA ALA A 233 -25.98 5.83 1.90
C ALA A 233 -24.83 6.32 2.80
N GLU A 234 -24.64 5.69 3.97
CA GLU A 234 -23.48 5.95 4.83
C GLU A 234 -22.15 5.58 4.15
N LEU A 235 -22.08 4.42 3.49
CA LEU A 235 -20.88 3.99 2.77
C LEU A 235 -20.54 4.94 1.62
N GLU A 236 -21.51 5.30 0.79
CA GLU A 236 -21.33 6.22 -0.34
C GLU A 236 -20.86 7.61 0.15
N LYS A 237 -21.39 8.09 1.28
CA LYS A 237 -20.91 9.33 1.91
C LYS A 237 -19.45 9.23 2.37
N ALA A 238 -19.06 8.08 2.91
CA ALA A 238 -17.68 7.82 3.33
C ALA A 238 -16.72 7.64 2.14
N LEU A 239 -17.20 7.12 1.00
CA LEU A 239 -16.44 6.98 -0.23
C LEU A 239 -16.27 8.32 -0.95
N ALA A 240 -17.28 9.20 -0.91
CA ALA A 240 -17.22 10.52 -1.54
C ALA A 240 -16.09 11.40 -0.98
N SER A 241 -15.68 11.20 0.28
CA SER A 241 -14.54 11.90 0.88
C SER A 241 -13.18 11.24 0.58
N ARG A 242 -13.16 10.18 -0.24
CA ARG A 242 -11.97 9.36 -0.53
C ARG A 242 -11.81 9.10 -2.03
N PRO A 243 -11.26 10.08 -2.76
CA PRO A 243 -11.11 10.02 -4.22
C PRO A 243 -10.37 8.78 -4.73
N GLU A 244 -9.42 8.27 -3.96
CA GLU A 244 -8.66 7.06 -4.29
C GLU A 244 -9.55 5.81 -4.31
N LEU A 245 -10.50 5.69 -3.37
CA LEU A 245 -11.41 4.55 -3.32
C LEU A 245 -12.45 4.62 -4.43
N VAL A 246 -12.90 5.82 -4.81
CA VAL A 246 -13.81 5.97 -5.95
C VAL A 246 -13.18 5.41 -7.24
N ARG A 247 -11.87 5.58 -7.44
CA ARG A 247 -11.14 5.03 -8.60
C ARG A 247 -11.06 3.50 -8.64
N ARG A 248 -11.27 2.82 -7.51
CA ARG A 248 -11.29 1.34 -7.43
C ARG A 248 -12.67 0.74 -7.73
N ARG A 249 -13.70 1.59 -7.85
CA ARG A 249 -15.07 1.17 -8.14
C ARG A 249 -15.20 0.73 -9.60
N VAL A 250 -15.71 -0.47 -9.80
CA VAL A 250 -16.12 -0.98 -11.11
C VAL A 250 -17.57 -0.53 -11.37
N PRO A 251 -17.93 -0.16 -12.62
CA PRO A 251 -19.28 0.22 -13.00
C PRO A 251 -20.36 -0.83 -12.73
#